data_AF-A0A0W1RWF1-F1
#
_entry.id   AF-A0A0W1RWF1-F1
#
_cell.length_a   1.000
_cell.length_b   1.000
_cell.length_c   1.000
_cell.angle_alpha   90.00
_cell.angle_beta   90.00
_cell.angle_gamma   90.00
#
_symmetry.space_group_name_H-M   'P 1'
#
loop_
_entity.id
_entity.type
_entity.pdbx_description
1 polymer ?
#
loop_
_entity_poly.entity_id
_entity_poly.type
_entity_poly.pdbx_seq_one_letter_code
_entity_poly.pdbx_strand_id
1 'polypeptide(L)'
;MSYLVLARKWRPRRFDEMVGQGHVLQALTNALDRDRLHHAYLFTGTRGVGKTTVARIFAKALNCEQGVSSQPCGECAACREIDSGRFVDLIEVDAASRTKVDDTRELLDNVVYLPVKGRFKIYLIDEVHMFSQASFNALLKTLEEPPEHVKFLLATTDPQKLPVTVLSRCLQFNLRALPQAHIETYLNDILGREGIEAEPEALRLVADSAGGSMRDALSLIDQAIGFCDGRLETEAVADMLGVTDRRLLHGLLEALAAGEADTLFSLVDQALERSVDPARLLAELAEAVHHAALAQWLPDDGIRLEVDPQTLQLWYQIALAGRRDIGWAPSPRVGLEMTLLRMLAFEPGTSPTPAGQGQGRVATSNAQGAPTATQQPPRVTDQEPAGYRAEPPAGDAHGSFQGTGEAPMTETVEPPAGAAETVTNDSPQPADGLMITPDNWADVVGRLSMPARSLAERCHATTDEDSVVLVIDPGFRSMASKATQERLTAQLARLGVRQPVRFVVGDASTAAPVAPPAQAAAVAPAAEPPAAEPAAPAMAAVETPAQMRERNEQAEAEAREASLREHPAASVLAERAGAELIRESVRPIDGPGTVND
;
A
#
# COMPACT_ATOMS: atom_id res chain seq x y z
N MET A 1 -22.95 -33.85 9.35
CA MET A 1 -21.56 -33.37 9.51
C MET A 1 -21.52 -31.93 9.04
N SER A 2 -20.73 -31.04 9.66
CA SER A 2 -20.59 -29.66 9.17
C SER A 2 -19.96 -29.68 7.77
N TYR A 3 -20.63 -29.08 6.78
CA TYR A 3 -20.05 -28.89 5.45
C TYR A 3 -18.74 -28.09 5.59
N LEU A 4 -17.65 -28.65 5.05
CA LEU A 4 -16.34 -28.02 5.05
C LEU A 4 -16.09 -27.50 3.64
N VAL A 5 -16.13 -26.17 3.50
CA VAL A 5 -15.71 -25.38 2.33
C VAL A 5 -14.48 -26.03 1.67
N LEU A 6 -14.51 -26.24 0.35
CA LEU A 6 -13.46 -26.91 -0.43
C LEU A 6 -12.10 -26.25 -0.20
N ALA A 7 -12.05 -24.92 -0.11
CA ALA A 7 -10.84 -24.15 0.22
C ALA A 7 -10.17 -24.54 1.56
N ARG A 8 -10.91 -25.19 2.48
CA ARG A 8 -10.40 -25.76 3.73
C ARG A 8 -10.23 -27.28 3.67
N LYS A 9 -11.13 -28.00 2.97
CA LYS A 9 -11.07 -29.46 2.79
C LYS A 9 -9.82 -29.89 1.99
N TRP A 10 -9.57 -29.19 0.88
CA TRP A 10 -8.49 -29.43 -0.08
C TRP A 10 -7.26 -28.56 0.17
N ARG A 11 -7.05 -28.07 1.39
CA ARG A 11 -5.83 -27.34 1.74
C ARG A 11 -4.64 -28.32 1.73
N PRO A 12 -3.61 -28.11 0.89
CA PRO A 12 -2.44 -28.99 0.85
C PRO A 12 -1.80 -29.20 2.22
N ARG A 13 -1.47 -30.46 2.51
CA ARG A 13 -0.83 -30.95 3.73
C ARG A 13 0.61 -31.34 3.49
N ARG A 14 1.04 -31.54 2.25
CA ARG A 14 2.41 -31.91 1.87
C ARG A 14 2.92 -31.04 0.73
N PHE A 15 4.23 -30.96 0.52
CA PHE A 15 4.81 -30.12 -0.55
C PHE A 15 4.49 -30.67 -1.96
N ASP A 16 4.31 -31.98 -2.09
CA ASP A 16 3.87 -32.71 -3.29
C ASP A 16 2.40 -32.43 -3.67
N GLU A 17 1.58 -31.95 -2.74
CA GLU A 17 0.18 -31.55 -2.98
C GLU A 17 0.05 -30.06 -3.37
N MET A 18 1.13 -29.27 -3.30
CA MET A 18 1.11 -27.85 -3.63
C MET A 18 1.19 -27.64 -5.15
N VAL A 19 0.16 -27.02 -5.73
CA VAL A 19 0.17 -26.64 -7.15
C VAL A 19 1.15 -25.48 -7.39
N GLY A 20 2.08 -25.67 -8.33
CA GLY A 20 3.04 -24.65 -8.75
C GLY A 20 4.14 -24.36 -7.72
N GLN A 21 4.66 -23.13 -7.71
CA GLN A 21 5.70 -22.65 -6.78
C GLN A 21 7.01 -23.49 -6.72
N GLY A 22 7.33 -24.25 -7.77
CA GLY A 22 8.45 -25.22 -7.75
C GLY A 22 9.79 -24.66 -7.26
N HIS A 23 10.11 -23.38 -7.55
CA HIS A 23 11.32 -22.72 -7.07
C HIS A 23 11.35 -22.53 -5.54
N VAL A 24 10.21 -22.24 -4.91
CA VAL A 24 10.09 -22.13 -3.45
C VAL A 24 10.13 -23.53 -2.82
N LEU A 25 9.34 -24.46 -3.35
CA LEU A 25 9.24 -25.82 -2.82
C LEU A 25 10.59 -26.53 -2.86
N GLN A 26 11.32 -26.44 -3.97
CA GLN A 26 12.66 -27.02 -4.12
C GLN A 26 13.67 -26.40 -3.15
N ALA A 27 13.61 -25.09 -2.91
CA ALA A 27 14.49 -24.42 -1.96
C ALA A 27 14.21 -24.83 -0.50
N LEU A 28 12.95 -24.94 -0.10
CA LEU A 28 12.56 -25.42 1.24
C LEU A 28 12.91 -26.89 1.45
N THR A 29 12.65 -27.75 0.45
CA THR A 29 13.06 -29.17 0.45
C THR A 29 14.57 -29.31 0.65
N ASN A 30 15.37 -28.59 -0.14
CA ASN A 30 16.83 -28.59 0.00
C ASN A 30 17.32 -28.03 1.35
N ALA A 31 16.58 -27.11 1.98
CA ALA A 31 16.94 -26.57 3.29
C ALA A 31 16.68 -27.59 4.41
N LEU A 32 15.57 -28.33 4.34
CA LEU A 32 15.22 -29.39 5.29
C LEU A 32 16.18 -30.58 5.16
N ASP A 33 16.37 -31.10 3.94
CA ASP A 33 17.12 -32.34 3.71
C ASP A 33 18.65 -32.18 3.86
N ARG A 34 19.14 -30.93 3.96
CA ARG A 34 20.56 -30.60 4.21
C ARG A 34 20.79 -29.92 5.57
N ASP A 35 19.78 -29.87 6.42
CA ASP A 35 19.78 -29.18 7.73
C ASP A 35 20.32 -27.73 7.69
N ARG A 36 20.01 -27.00 6.60
CA ARG A 36 20.40 -25.59 6.41
C ARG A 36 19.23 -24.67 6.77
N LEU A 37 18.81 -24.75 8.02
CA LEU A 37 17.62 -24.07 8.54
C LEU A 37 17.94 -22.62 8.97
N HIS A 38 17.35 -21.64 8.27
CA HIS A 38 17.41 -20.25 8.70
C HIS A 38 16.60 -20.02 9.98
N HIS A 39 16.80 -18.90 10.67
CA HIS A 39 15.99 -18.54 11.85
C HIS A 39 14.67 -17.84 11.46
N ALA A 40 14.66 -17.10 10.35
CA ALA A 40 13.47 -16.41 9.85
C ALA A 40 13.26 -16.56 8.33
N TYR A 41 12.02 -16.85 7.94
CA TYR A 41 11.57 -17.03 6.56
C TYR A 41 10.47 -16.02 6.26
N LEU A 42 10.49 -15.39 5.09
CA LEU A 42 9.47 -14.44 4.64
C LEU A 42 8.84 -14.93 3.33
N PHE A 43 7.57 -15.30 3.40
CA PHE A 43 6.74 -15.67 2.25
C PHE A 43 6.01 -14.44 1.73
N THR A 44 6.30 -14.03 0.49
CA THR A 44 5.65 -12.90 -0.20
C THR A 44 4.81 -13.41 -1.37
N GLY A 45 3.86 -12.59 -1.84
CA GLY A 45 2.98 -12.94 -2.96
C GLY A 45 1.53 -12.52 -2.70
N THR A 46 0.69 -12.55 -3.74
CA THR A 46 -0.72 -12.10 -3.66
C THR A 46 -1.55 -12.92 -2.66
N ARG A 47 -2.81 -12.52 -2.41
CA ARG A 47 -3.71 -13.27 -1.54
C ARG A 47 -3.96 -14.66 -2.15
N GLY A 48 -4.10 -15.67 -1.30
CA GLY A 48 -4.55 -17.01 -1.72
C GLY A 48 -3.59 -17.88 -2.54
N VAL A 49 -2.40 -17.41 -2.93
CA VAL A 49 -1.35 -18.22 -3.61
C VAL A 49 -0.67 -19.30 -2.76
N GLY A 50 -1.09 -19.45 -1.49
CA GLY A 50 -0.65 -20.54 -0.61
C GLY A 50 0.41 -20.20 0.44
N LYS A 51 0.76 -18.91 0.67
CA LYS A 51 1.78 -18.46 1.65
C LYS A 51 1.69 -19.19 3.01
N THR A 52 0.54 -19.02 3.70
CA THR A 52 0.26 -19.63 5.01
C THR A 52 0.21 -21.16 4.96
N THR A 53 -0.13 -21.75 3.80
CA THR A 53 -0.16 -23.21 3.61
C THR A 53 1.26 -23.76 3.53
N VAL A 54 2.12 -23.18 2.70
CA VAL A 54 3.56 -23.54 2.62
C VAL A 54 4.22 -23.39 3.99
N ALA A 55 3.93 -22.31 4.72
CA ALA A 55 4.45 -22.12 6.07
C ALA A 55 4.00 -23.21 7.06
N ARG A 56 2.73 -23.65 7.03
CA ARG A 56 2.26 -24.79 7.86
C ARG A 56 2.91 -26.11 7.48
N ILE A 57 3.08 -26.40 6.19
CA ILE A 57 3.74 -27.63 5.73
C ILE A 57 5.21 -27.62 6.18
N PHE A 58 5.90 -26.48 6.08
CA PHE A 58 7.27 -26.31 6.56
C PHE A 58 7.37 -26.44 8.09
N ALA A 59 6.43 -25.85 8.85
CA ALA A 59 6.34 -26.04 10.29
C ALA A 59 6.14 -27.52 10.68
N LYS A 60 5.33 -28.25 9.89
CA LYS A 60 5.09 -29.69 10.07
C LYS A 60 6.32 -30.53 9.75
N ALA A 61 7.07 -30.18 8.72
CA ALA A 61 8.35 -30.80 8.38
C ALA A 61 9.39 -30.62 9.50
N LEU A 62 9.48 -29.42 10.09
CA LEU A 62 10.39 -29.11 11.20
C LEU A 62 10.06 -29.86 12.50
N ASN A 63 8.77 -30.03 12.81
CA ASN A 63 8.29 -30.64 14.07
C ASN A 63 7.82 -32.09 13.92
N CYS A 64 8.13 -32.76 12.80
CA CYS A 64 7.80 -34.17 12.61
C CYS A 64 8.61 -35.06 13.58
N GLU A 65 7.91 -35.89 14.35
CA GLU A 65 8.52 -36.85 15.29
C GLU A 65 9.56 -37.76 14.62
N GLN A 66 9.31 -38.20 13.39
CA GLN A 66 10.19 -39.08 12.60
C GLN A 66 11.52 -38.45 12.18
N GLY A 67 11.62 -37.11 12.16
CA GLY A 67 12.79 -36.41 11.63
C GLY A 67 12.44 -35.10 10.94
N VAL A 68 13.36 -34.13 10.99
CA VAL A 68 13.32 -32.99 10.06
C VAL A 68 13.57 -33.53 8.67
N SER A 69 12.61 -33.37 7.76
CA SER A 69 12.71 -33.83 6.37
C SER A 69 11.68 -33.12 5.50
N SER A 70 11.92 -33.08 4.19
CA SER A 70 10.95 -32.57 3.21
C SER A 70 9.64 -33.37 3.14
N GLN A 71 9.57 -34.57 3.72
CA GLN A 71 8.40 -35.44 3.69
C GLN A 71 7.83 -35.70 5.09
N PRO A 72 7.03 -34.77 5.66
CA PRO A 72 6.35 -35.01 6.93
C PRO A 72 5.42 -36.23 6.84
N CYS A 73 5.45 -37.10 7.85
CA CYS A 73 4.73 -38.37 7.81
C CYS A 73 3.19 -38.23 7.79
N GLY A 74 2.63 -37.10 8.25
CA GLY A 74 1.18 -36.88 8.32
C GLY A 74 0.46 -37.63 9.46
N GLU A 75 1.04 -38.72 9.97
CA GLU A 75 0.39 -39.64 10.91
C GLU A 75 0.80 -39.44 12.39
N CYS A 76 1.94 -38.80 12.67
CA CYS A 76 2.37 -38.56 14.06
C CYS A 76 1.49 -37.52 14.77
N ALA A 77 1.61 -37.41 16.10
CA ALA A 77 0.77 -36.50 16.89
C ALA A 77 1.04 -35.04 16.51
N ALA A 78 2.31 -34.65 16.38
CA ALA A 78 2.68 -33.31 15.91
C ALA A 78 2.10 -32.98 14.53
N CYS A 79 2.17 -33.91 13.56
CA CYS A 79 1.59 -33.71 12.23
C CYS A 79 0.07 -33.48 12.26
N ARG A 80 -0.66 -34.32 13.00
CA ARG A 80 -2.12 -34.21 13.13
C ARG A 80 -2.55 -32.96 13.91
N GLU A 81 -1.80 -32.58 14.95
CA GLU A 81 -2.07 -31.36 15.72
C GLU A 81 -1.87 -30.10 14.86
N ILE A 82 -0.80 -30.03 14.06
CA ILE A 82 -0.52 -28.91 13.15
C ILE A 82 -1.59 -28.78 12.06
N ASP A 83 -1.97 -29.87 11.39
CA ASP A 83 -3.04 -29.86 10.37
C ASP A 83 -4.40 -29.46 10.96
N SER A 84 -4.61 -29.71 12.25
CA SER A 84 -5.83 -29.30 12.97
C SER A 84 -5.76 -27.88 13.58
N GLY A 85 -4.62 -27.20 13.51
CA GLY A 85 -4.40 -25.87 14.11
C GLY A 85 -4.38 -25.85 15.64
N ARG A 86 -3.92 -26.94 16.28
CA ARG A 86 -3.91 -27.10 17.76
C ARG A 86 -2.55 -27.46 18.35
N PHE A 87 -1.48 -27.36 17.55
CA PHE A 87 -0.14 -27.69 18.01
C PHE A 87 0.44 -26.57 18.88
N VAL A 88 0.82 -26.90 20.12
CA VAL A 88 1.20 -25.92 21.16
C VAL A 88 2.41 -25.07 20.75
N ASP A 89 3.39 -25.66 20.06
CA ASP A 89 4.61 -24.98 19.64
C ASP A 89 4.52 -24.36 18.23
N LEU A 90 3.31 -24.25 17.66
CA LEU A 90 3.03 -23.46 16.45
C LEU A 90 2.07 -22.33 16.82
N ILE A 91 2.63 -21.15 17.08
CA ILE A 91 1.89 -19.95 17.46
C ILE A 91 1.52 -19.20 16.17
N GLU A 92 0.24 -19.27 15.80
CA GLU A 92 -0.30 -18.58 14.63
C GLU A 92 -0.88 -17.22 15.02
N VAL A 93 -0.35 -16.15 14.42
CA VAL A 93 -0.73 -14.76 14.66
C VAL A 93 -1.17 -14.14 13.35
N ASP A 94 -2.45 -13.80 13.22
CA ASP A 94 -2.94 -12.95 12.14
C ASP A 94 -2.81 -11.49 12.59
N ALA A 95 -1.87 -10.76 11.98
CA ALA A 95 -1.56 -9.37 12.27
C ALA A 95 -2.74 -8.41 12.02
N ALA A 96 -3.65 -8.75 11.10
CA ALA A 96 -4.85 -7.95 10.86
C ALA A 96 -5.89 -8.11 11.98
N SER A 97 -5.90 -9.27 12.66
CA SER A 97 -6.83 -9.57 13.76
C SER A 97 -6.36 -9.08 15.13
N ARG A 98 -5.04 -9.02 15.36
CA ARG A 98 -4.41 -8.64 16.64
C ARG A 98 -3.68 -7.30 16.54
N THR A 99 -4.44 -6.23 16.32
CA THR A 99 -3.93 -4.86 16.20
C THR A 99 -3.53 -4.22 17.54
N LYS A 100 -3.90 -4.82 18.68
CA LYS A 100 -3.45 -4.37 20.01
C LYS A 100 -1.95 -4.64 20.16
N VAL A 101 -1.20 -3.55 20.36
CA VAL A 101 0.27 -3.56 20.42
C VAL A 101 0.79 -4.47 21.54
N ASP A 102 0.09 -4.50 22.67
CA ASP A 102 0.48 -5.26 23.86
C ASP A 102 0.40 -6.78 23.63
N ASP A 103 -0.68 -7.28 23.00
CA ASP A 103 -0.89 -8.70 22.68
C ASP A 103 0.27 -9.27 21.83
N THR A 104 0.76 -8.51 20.84
CA THR A 104 1.88 -8.96 19.99
C THR A 104 3.21 -8.95 20.72
N ARG A 105 3.40 -8.01 21.65
CA ARG A 105 4.63 -7.89 22.44
C ARG A 105 4.74 -9.00 23.48
N GLU A 106 3.66 -9.29 24.21
CA GLU A 106 3.63 -10.38 25.20
C GLU A 106 3.93 -11.75 24.54
N LEU A 107 3.43 -11.99 23.33
CA LEU A 107 3.76 -13.20 22.57
C LEU A 107 5.24 -13.31 22.18
N LEU A 108 5.90 -12.18 21.91
CA LEU A 108 7.32 -12.09 21.56
C LEU A 108 8.24 -12.16 22.79
N ASP A 109 7.84 -11.58 23.94
CA ASP A 109 8.58 -11.71 25.19
C ASP A 109 8.64 -13.19 25.65
N ASN A 110 7.64 -14.00 25.29
CA ASN A 110 7.61 -15.45 25.52
C ASN A 110 8.51 -16.29 24.57
N VAL A 111 9.25 -15.69 23.63
CA VAL A 111 10.07 -16.43 22.66
C VAL A 111 11.25 -17.17 23.32
N VAL A 112 11.78 -16.65 24.44
CA VAL A 112 12.95 -17.22 25.14
C VAL A 112 12.70 -18.63 25.69
N TYR A 113 11.44 -18.99 25.97
CA TYR A 113 11.09 -20.30 26.53
C TYR A 113 11.12 -21.43 25.48
N LEU A 114 11.75 -22.55 25.86
CA LEU A 114 11.86 -23.80 25.09
C LEU A 114 10.49 -24.34 24.62
N PRO A 115 10.43 -25.13 23.53
CA PRO A 115 9.23 -25.81 23.09
C PRO A 115 8.78 -26.90 24.08
N VAL A 116 7.48 -27.19 24.11
CA VAL A 116 6.84 -28.11 25.06
C VAL A 116 6.74 -29.54 24.51
N LYS A 117 6.45 -29.69 23.21
CA LYS A 117 6.33 -30.98 22.49
C LYS A 117 7.26 -31.06 21.27
N GLY A 118 7.42 -29.94 20.56
CA GLY A 118 8.14 -29.86 19.30
C GLY A 118 9.66 -29.82 19.45
N ARG A 119 10.36 -29.96 18.32
CA ARG A 119 11.79 -29.66 18.19
C ARG A 119 12.05 -28.15 18.13
N PHE A 120 11.13 -27.42 17.50
CA PHE A 120 11.18 -25.98 17.31
C PHE A 120 9.88 -25.32 17.76
N LYS A 121 10.01 -24.16 18.38
CA LYS A 121 8.93 -23.21 18.66
C LYS A 121 8.78 -22.28 17.46
N ILE A 122 7.64 -22.36 16.77
CA ILE A 122 7.42 -21.74 15.48
C ILE A 122 6.39 -20.62 15.61
N TYR A 123 6.79 -19.42 15.20
CA TYR A 123 5.91 -18.25 15.15
C TYR A 123 5.51 -18.01 13.69
N LEU A 124 4.26 -18.33 13.36
CA LEU A 124 3.67 -18.09 12.04
C LEU A 124 2.87 -16.78 12.08
N ILE A 125 3.42 -15.73 11.48
CA ILE A 125 2.82 -14.39 11.47
C ILE A 125 2.28 -14.11 10.07
N ASP A 126 0.95 -14.11 9.90
CA ASP A 126 0.28 -13.81 8.64
C ASP A 126 -0.05 -12.31 8.52
N GLU A 127 -0.03 -11.82 7.28
CA GLU A 127 -0.08 -10.41 6.90
C GLU A 127 0.79 -9.47 7.77
N VAL A 128 2.05 -9.87 8.04
CA VAL A 128 2.97 -9.19 8.97
C VAL A 128 3.16 -7.69 8.71
N HIS A 129 2.87 -7.19 7.50
CA HIS A 129 2.88 -5.76 7.18
C HIS A 129 1.84 -4.93 7.96
N MET A 130 0.86 -5.58 8.60
CA MET A 130 -0.14 -4.94 9.46
C MET A 130 0.36 -4.70 10.90
N PHE A 131 1.59 -5.13 11.24
CA PHE A 131 2.19 -4.87 12.55
C PHE A 131 2.43 -3.38 12.82
N SER A 132 2.26 -2.98 14.08
CA SER A 132 2.66 -1.67 14.55
C SER A 132 4.20 -1.50 14.55
N GLN A 133 4.69 -0.26 14.50
CA GLN A 133 6.13 0.01 14.60
C GLN A 133 6.74 -0.54 15.91
N ALA A 134 5.98 -0.52 17.02
CA ALA A 134 6.43 -1.10 18.28
C ALA A 134 6.56 -2.64 18.20
N SER A 135 5.61 -3.31 17.54
CA SER A 135 5.66 -4.77 17.28
C SER A 135 6.87 -5.14 16.42
N PHE A 136 7.18 -4.36 15.38
CA PHE A 136 8.40 -4.55 14.57
C PHE A 136 9.67 -4.35 15.39
N ASN A 137 9.73 -3.34 16.26
CA ASN A 137 10.90 -3.11 17.12
C ASN A 137 11.11 -4.21 18.16
N ALA A 138 10.03 -4.84 18.65
CA ALA A 138 10.13 -6.02 19.50
C ALA A 138 10.69 -7.22 18.70
N LEU A 139 10.12 -7.49 17.52
CA LEU A 139 10.56 -8.57 16.63
C LEU A 139 12.02 -8.42 16.20
N LEU A 140 12.49 -7.19 15.91
CA LEU A 140 13.87 -6.93 15.49
C LEU A 140 14.90 -7.38 16.53
N LYS A 141 14.67 -7.18 17.82
CA LYS A 141 15.57 -7.65 18.89
C LYS A 141 15.75 -9.16 18.82
N THR A 142 14.65 -9.89 18.62
CA THR A 142 14.64 -11.35 18.55
C THR A 142 15.13 -11.90 17.20
N LEU A 143 15.08 -11.11 16.13
CA LEU A 143 15.68 -11.44 14.83
C LEU A 143 17.18 -11.14 14.77
N GLU A 144 17.69 -10.25 15.63
CA GLU A 144 19.14 -9.99 15.76
C GLU A 144 19.84 -11.09 16.56
N GLU A 145 19.23 -11.54 17.67
CA GLU A 145 19.75 -12.62 18.53
C GLU A 145 18.71 -13.76 18.68
N PRO A 146 18.45 -14.55 17.62
CA PRO A 146 17.42 -15.58 17.63
C PRO A 146 17.85 -16.82 18.44
N PRO A 147 17.03 -17.32 19.39
CA PRO A 147 17.29 -18.60 20.04
C PRO A 147 17.25 -19.77 19.06
N GLU A 148 18.15 -20.75 19.21
CA GLU A 148 18.31 -21.87 18.27
C GLU A 148 17.01 -22.69 18.06
N HIS A 149 16.22 -22.83 19.13
CA HIS A 149 14.96 -23.55 19.14
C HIS A 149 13.78 -22.77 18.52
N VAL A 150 13.99 -21.53 18.07
CA VAL A 150 12.93 -20.65 17.54
C VAL A 150 13.03 -20.51 16.03
N LYS A 151 11.88 -20.54 15.35
CA LYS A 151 11.78 -20.28 13.90
C LYS A 151 10.63 -19.31 13.61
N PHE A 152 10.91 -18.23 12.90
CA PHE A 152 9.91 -17.26 12.44
C PHE A 152 9.50 -17.56 11.00
N LEU A 153 8.19 -17.71 10.77
CA LEU A 153 7.59 -17.87 9.45
C LEU A 153 6.66 -16.67 9.23
N LEU A 154 7.16 -15.67 8.51
CA LEU A 154 6.44 -14.44 8.21
C LEU A 154 5.75 -14.59 6.85
N ALA A 155 4.51 -14.11 6.71
CA ALA A 155 3.80 -14.03 5.44
C ALA A 155 3.25 -12.62 5.21
N THR A 156 3.32 -12.12 3.97
CA THR A 156 2.75 -10.83 3.60
C THR A 156 2.25 -10.80 2.16
N THR A 157 1.16 -10.08 1.90
CA THR A 157 0.77 -9.61 0.56
C THR A 157 1.61 -8.46 0.05
N ASP A 158 2.10 -7.61 0.94
CA ASP A 158 2.84 -6.39 0.61
C ASP A 158 4.20 -6.38 1.32
N PRO A 159 5.30 -6.70 0.63
CA PRO A 159 6.65 -6.64 1.21
C PRO A 159 7.23 -5.22 1.24
N GLN A 160 6.67 -4.26 0.50
CA GLN A 160 7.21 -2.88 0.44
C GLN A 160 6.91 -2.10 1.72
N LYS A 161 5.81 -2.44 2.40
CA LYS A 161 5.47 -1.92 3.73
C LYS A 161 6.37 -2.43 4.86
N LEU A 162 7.21 -3.44 4.63
CA LEU A 162 8.08 -3.98 5.67
C LEU A 162 9.38 -3.16 5.82
N PRO A 163 9.84 -2.89 7.06
CA PRO A 163 11.13 -2.26 7.27
C PRO A 163 12.28 -3.07 6.66
N VAL A 164 13.20 -2.40 5.97
CA VAL A 164 14.39 -3.02 5.34
C VAL A 164 15.25 -3.77 6.38
N THR A 165 15.21 -3.36 7.64
CA THR A 165 15.85 -4.05 8.78
C THR A 165 15.28 -5.45 9.03
N VAL A 166 13.99 -5.69 8.78
CA VAL A 166 13.38 -7.03 8.85
C VAL A 166 13.69 -7.82 7.58
N LEU A 167 13.54 -7.19 6.41
CA LEU A 167 13.79 -7.82 5.10
C LEU A 167 15.22 -8.37 4.96
N SER A 168 16.21 -7.69 5.53
CA SER A 168 17.62 -8.10 5.53
C SER A 168 17.96 -9.25 6.50
N ARG A 169 17.07 -9.55 7.45
CA ARG A 169 17.21 -10.66 8.43
C ARG A 169 16.35 -11.88 8.09
N CYS A 170 15.62 -11.86 6.97
CA CYS A 170 14.73 -12.95 6.56
C CYS A 170 15.16 -13.57 5.24
N LEU A 171 15.10 -14.90 5.13
CA LEU A 171 15.21 -15.57 3.83
C LEU A 171 13.88 -15.42 3.07
N GLN A 172 13.91 -14.70 1.95
CA GLN A 172 12.71 -14.29 1.23
C GLN A 172 12.32 -15.29 0.14
N PHE A 173 11.05 -15.67 0.10
CA PHE A 173 10.45 -16.55 -0.91
C PHE A 173 9.22 -15.89 -1.52
N ASN A 174 9.30 -15.53 -2.80
CA ASN A 174 8.20 -14.96 -3.56
C ASN A 174 7.36 -16.05 -4.23
N LEU A 175 6.11 -16.21 -3.78
CA LEU A 175 5.10 -17.07 -4.38
C LEU A 175 4.38 -16.29 -5.48
N ARG A 176 4.40 -16.82 -6.70
CA ARG A 176 3.82 -16.18 -7.88
C ARG A 176 2.31 -16.44 -7.95
N ALA A 177 1.57 -15.60 -8.67
CA ALA A 177 0.22 -15.95 -9.10
C ALA A 177 0.26 -17.25 -9.93
N LEU A 178 -0.75 -18.11 -9.79
CA LEU A 178 -0.81 -19.37 -10.53
C LEU A 178 -1.30 -19.12 -11.97
N PRO A 179 -0.71 -19.76 -12.99
CA PRO A 179 -1.26 -19.75 -14.34
C PRO A 179 -2.68 -20.33 -14.38
N GLN A 180 -3.56 -19.74 -15.18
CA GLN A 180 -4.97 -20.15 -15.32
C GLN A 180 -5.12 -21.66 -15.57
N ALA A 181 -4.37 -22.21 -16.52
CA ALA A 181 -4.36 -23.64 -16.84
C ALA A 181 -3.99 -24.56 -15.66
N HIS A 182 -3.17 -24.11 -14.71
CA HIS A 182 -2.88 -24.87 -13.48
C HIS A 182 -4.05 -24.84 -12.51
N ILE A 183 -4.82 -23.75 -12.47
CA ILE A 183 -6.04 -23.65 -11.68
C ILE A 183 -7.11 -24.55 -12.30
N GLU A 184 -7.41 -24.42 -13.60
CA GLU A 184 -8.36 -25.27 -14.34
C GLU A 184 -8.09 -26.76 -14.10
N THR A 185 -6.85 -27.21 -14.30
CA THR A 185 -6.47 -28.62 -14.14
C THR A 185 -6.73 -29.12 -12.71
N TYR A 186 -6.43 -28.31 -11.70
CA TYR A 186 -6.60 -28.68 -10.29
C TYR A 186 -8.07 -28.62 -9.84
N LEU A 187 -8.85 -27.65 -10.32
CA LEU A 187 -10.30 -27.60 -10.08
C LEU A 187 -10.99 -28.83 -10.68
N ASN A 188 -10.63 -29.21 -11.90
CA ASN A 188 -11.17 -30.41 -12.57
C ASN A 188 -10.85 -31.71 -11.80
N ASP A 189 -9.62 -31.86 -11.28
CA ASP A 189 -9.22 -32.99 -10.43
C ASP A 189 -10.01 -33.01 -9.11
N ILE A 190 -10.17 -31.87 -8.43
CA ILE A 190 -10.99 -31.77 -7.22
C ILE A 190 -12.45 -32.14 -7.47
N LEU A 191 -13.08 -31.58 -8.52
CA LEU A 191 -14.48 -31.81 -8.82
C LEU A 191 -14.73 -33.28 -9.21
N GLY A 192 -13.81 -33.89 -9.96
CA GLY A 192 -13.83 -35.33 -10.24
C GLY A 192 -13.75 -36.21 -8.98
N ARG A 193 -13.03 -35.77 -7.94
CA ARG A 193 -12.95 -36.47 -6.63
C ARG A 193 -14.16 -36.21 -5.73
N GLU A 194 -14.83 -35.07 -5.86
CA GLU A 194 -16.11 -34.77 -5.19
C GLU A 194 -17.31 -35.41 -5.90
N GLY A 195 -17.15 -35.86 -7.15
CA GLY A 195 -18.21 -36.43 -7.98
C GLY A 195 -19.14 -35.37 -8.59
N ILE A 196 -18.62 -34.17 -8.84
CA ILE A 196 -19.36 -33.02 -9.37
C ILE A 196 -19.05 -32.84 -10.86
N GLU A 197 -20.10 -32.77 -11.68
CA GLU A 197 -19.98 -32.55 -13.12
C GLU A 197 -19.78 -31.06 -13.42
N ALA A 198 -18.82 -30.74 -14.30
CA ALA A 198 -18.46 -29.36 -14.65
C ALA A 198 -18.06 -29.24 -16.11
N GLU A 199 -18.47 -28.15 -16.76
CA GLU A 199 -18.04 -27.83 -18.12
C GLU A 199 -16.64 -27.19 -18.12
N PRO A 200 -15.77 -27.51 -19.11
CA PRO A 200 -14.43 -26.92 -19.18
C PRO A 200 -14.41 -25.39 -19.25
N GLU A 201 -15.40 -24.78 -19.89
CA GLU A 201 -15.49 -23.32 -20.03
C GLU A 201 -15.94 -22.65 -18.71
N ALA A 202 -16.85 -23.28 -17.96
CA ALA A 202 -17.18 -22.86 -16.59
C ALA A 202 -15.93 -22.82 -15.68
N LEU A 203 -15.04 -23.81 -15.78
CA LEU A 203 -13.78 -23.83 -15.02
C LEU A 203 -12.80 -22.72 -15.45
N ARG A 204 -12.77 -22.36 -16.74
CA ARG A 204 -11.97 -21.24 -17.25
C ARG A 204 -12.45 -19.90 -16.71
N LEU A 205 -13.76 -19.66 -16.71
CA LEU A 205 -14.37 -18.44 -16.17
C LEU A 205 -14.05 -18.27 -14.68
N VAL A 206 -14.08 -19.36 -13.91
CA VAL A 206 -13.71 -19.33 -12.49
C VAL A 206 -12.20 -19.15 -12.29
N ALA A 207 -11.36 -19.80 -13.09
CA ALA A 207 -9.91 -19.66 -13.01
C ALA A 207 -9.42 -18.25 -13.38
N ASP A 208 -10.08 -17.61 -14.35
CA ASP A 208 -9.87 -16.21 -14.73
C ASP A 208 -10.32 -15.25 -13.60
N SER A 209 -11.58 -15.38 -13.16
CA SER A 209 -12.15 -14.58 -12.08
C SER A 209 -11.39 -14.70 -10.75
N ALA A 210 -10.63 -15.80 -10.55
CA ALA A 210 -9.78 -16.02 -9.39
C ALA A 210 -8.43 -15.27 -9.46
N GLY A 211 -8.03 -14.67 -10.58
CA GLY A 211 -6.82 -13.83 -10.69
C GLY A 211 -5.52 -14.52 -10.26
N GLY A 212 -5.40 -15.83 -10.48
CA GLY A 212 -4.24 -16.63 -10.07
C GLY A 212 -4.23 -17.06 -8.58
N SER A 213 -5.32 -16.86 -7.84
CA SER A 213 -5.48 -17.25 -6.43
C SER A 213 -6.24 -18.57 -6.28
N MET A 214 -5.57 -19.61 -5.80
CA MET A 214 -6.21 -20.92 -5.58
C MET A 214 -7.30 -20.87 -4.50
N ARG A 215 -7.11 -20.05 -3.45
CA ARG A 215 -8.12 -19.90 -2.39
C ARG A 215 -9.41 -19.31 -2.94
N ASP A 216 -9.30 -18.30 -3.80
CA ASP A 216 -10.46 -17.59 -4.32
C ASP A 216 -11.14 -18.44 -5.41
N ALA A 217 -10.37 -19.14 -6.26
CA ALA A 217 -10.89 -20.16 -7.18
C ALA A 217 -11.76 -21.23 -6.48
N LEU A 218 -11.25 -21.85 -5.41
CA LEU A 218 -12.02 -22.84 -4.64
C LEU A 218 -13.25 -22.22 -3.95
N SER A 219 -13.16 -20.95 -3.52
CA SER A 219 -14.29 -20.25 -2.90
C SER A 219 -15.37 -19.89 -3.92
N LEU A 220 -15.00 -19.60 -5.18
CA LEU A 220 -15.94 -19.39 -6.29
C LEU A 220 -16.60 -20.71 -6.72
N ILE A 221 -15.86 -21.82 -6.74
CA ILE A 221 -16.44 -23.15 -6.98
C ILE A 221 -17.44 -23.55 -5.89
N ASP A 222 -17.15 -23.34 -4.59
CA ASP A 222 -18.12 -23.60 -3.51
C ASP A 222 -19.42 -22.79 -3.69
N GLN A 223 -19.32 -21.52 -4.14
CA GLN A 223 -20.49 -20.70 -4.45
C GLN A 223 -21.25 -21.24 -5.67
N ALA A 224 -20.54 -21.60 -6.74
CA ALA A 224 -21.13 -22.10 -7.97
C ALA A 224 -21.84 -23.44 -7.78
N ILE A 225 -21.31 -24.33 -6.94
CA ILE A 225 -21.98 -25.59 -6.56
C ILE A 225 -23.31 -25.30 -5.86
N GLY A 226 -23.34 -24.31 -4.96
CA GLY A 226 -24.56 -23.88 -4.26
C GLY A 226 -25.56 -23.13 -5.15
N PHE A 227 -25.10 -22.47 -6.21
CA PHE A 227 -25.94 -21.77 -7.18
C PHE A 227 -26.56 -22.70 -8.23
N CYS A 228 -25.80 -23.68 -8.73
CA CYS A 228 -26.18 -24.53 -9.86
C CYS A 228 -26.66 -25.95 -9.46
N ASP A 229 -27.10 -26.13 -8.21
CA ASP A 229 -27.56 -27.43 -7.63
C ASP A 229 -26.64 -28.63 -7.96
N GLY A 230 -25.32 -28.42 -7.91
CA GLY A 230 -24.32 -29.47 -8.12
C GLY A 230 -23.91 -29.78 -9.57
N ARG A 231 -24.34 -28.99 -10.58
CA ARG A 231 -23.82 -29.08 -11.95
C ARG A 231 -23.29 -27.74 -12.45
N LEU A 232 -21.99 -27.67 -12.75
CA LEU A 232 -21.33 -26.42 -13.14
C LEU A 232 -21.43 -26.19 -14.65
N GLU A 233 -22.59 -25.71 -15.08
CA GLU A 233 -22.89 -25.28 -16.46
C GLU A 233 -22.35 -23.86 -16.73
N THR A 234 -21.84 -23.61 -17.93
CA THR A 234 -21.12 -22.37 -18.27
C THR A 234 -21.99 -21.12 -18.15
N GLU A 235 -23.26 -21.19 -18.58
CA GLU A 235 -24.21 -20.06 -18.53
C GLU A 235 -24.54 -19.68 -17.08
N ALA A 236 -24.90 -20.67 -16.24
CA ALA A 236 -25.19 -20.44 -14.82
C ALA A 236 -23.97 -19.93 -14.03
N VAL A 237 -22.76 -20.40 -14.37
CA VAL A 237 -21.51 -19.91 -13.75
C VAL A 237 -21.16 -18.49 -14.23
N ALA A 238 -21.40 -18.16 -15.50
CA ALA A 238 -21.22 -16.80 -16.02
C ALA A 238 -22.18 -15.80 -15.34
N ASP A 239 -23.46 -16.17 -15.21
CA ASP A 239 -24.48 -15.39 -14.51
C ASP A 239 -24.12 -15.18 -13.02
N MET A 240 -23.73 -16.25 -12.31
CA MET A 240 -23.29 -16.15 -10.90
C MET A 240 -22.07 -15.23 -10.74
N LEU A 241 -21.09 -15.33 -11.65
CA LEU A 241 -19.90 -14.49 -11.63
C LEU A 241 -20.20 -13.05 -12.08
N GLY A 242 -21.32 -12.77 -12.73
CA GLY A 242 -21.60 -11.49 -13.38
C GLY A 242 -20.61 -11.18 -14.51
N VAL A 243 -20.16 -12.20 -15.25
CA VAL A 243 -19.35 -12.03 -16.47
C VAL A 243 -20.25 -11.52 -17.58
N THR A 244 -19.89 -10.43 -18.25
CA THR A 244 -20.71 -9.95 -19.37
C THR A 244 -20.61 -10.91 -20.56
N ASP A 245 -21.75 -11.25 -21.20
CA ASP A 245 -21.74 -12.00 -22.45
C ASP A 245 -20.86 -11.27 -23.48
N ARG A 246 -19.90 -11.99 -24.08
CA ARG A 246 -19.00 -11.48 -25.12
C ARG A 246 -19.78 -10.89 -26.31
N ARG A 247 -21.01 -11.36 -26.57
CA ARG A 247 -21.93 -10.78 -27.56
C ARG A 247 -22.42 -9.38 -27.17
N LEU A 248 -22.67 -9.14 -25.88
CA LEU A 248 -23.09 -7.83 -25.39
C LEU A 248 -21.94 -6.83 -25.48
N LEU A 249 -20.72 -7.23 -25.08
CA LEU A 249 -19.50 -6.42 -25.28
C LEU A 249 -19.25 -6.10 -26.76
N HIS A 250 -19.46 -7.08 -27.65
CA HIS A 250 -19.36 -6.88 -29.10
C HIS A 250 -20.38 -5.86 -29.60
N GLY A 251 -21.66 -6.01 -29.22
CA GLY A 251 -22.72 -5.08 -29.60
C GLY A 251 -22.55 -3.67 -29.05
N LEU A 252 -21.99 -3.52 -27.83
CA LEU A 252 -21.62 -2.22 -27.26
C LEU A 252 -20.53 -1.54 -28.11
N LEU A 253 -19.53 -2.29 -28.58
CA LEU A 253 -18.48 -1.78 -29.46
C LEU A 253 -18.98 -1.44 -30.87
N GLU A 254 -19.87 -2.25 -31.45
CA GLU A 254 -20.52 -1.95 -32.73
C GLU A 254 -21.40 -0.70 -32.63
N ALA A 255 -22.19 -0.55 -31.56
CA ALA A 255 -23.02 0.63 -31.33
C ALA A 255 -22.18 1.90 -31.10
N LEU A 256 -21.03 1.80 -30.41
CA LEU A 256 -20.04 2.89 -30.30
C LEU A 256 -19.44 3.25 -31.67
N ALA A 257 -19.08 2.26 -32.49
CA ALA A 257 -18.52 2.48 -33.83
C ALA A 257 -19.52 3.08 -34.83
N ALA A 258 -20.81 2.73 -34.71
CA ALA A 258 -21.89 3.28 -35.51
C ALA A 258 -22.38 4.65 -35.01
N GLY A 259 -21.99 5.09 -33.81
CA GLY A 259 -22.50 6.29 -33.16
C GLY A 259 -23.95 6.18 -32.68
N GLU A 260 -24.49 4.97 -32.56
CA GLU A 260 -25.90 4.72 -32.24
C GLU A 260 -26.16 4.75 -30.73
N ALA A 261 -26.43 5.96 -30.20
CA ALA A 261 -26.72 6.16 -28.79
C ALA A 261 -27.91 5.32 -28.28
N ASP A 262 -29.02 5.27 -29.01
CA ASP A 262 -30.22 4.52 -28.59
C ASP A 262 -29.95 3.01 -28.46
N THR A 263 -29.22 2.43 -29.43
CA THR A 263 -28.77 1.04 -29.41
C THR A 263 -27.80 0.79 -28.26
N LEU A 264 -26.82 1.69 -28.05
CA LEU A 264 -25.84 1.60 -26.98
C LEU A 264 -26.49 1.58 -25.59
N PHE A 265 -27.38 2.54 -25.30
CA PHE A 265 -28.04 2.60 -23.99
C PHE A 265 -29.05 1.46 -23.78
N SER A 266 -29.70 0.97 -24.83
CA SER A 266 -30.55 -0.24 -24.76
C SER A 266 -29.76 -1.49 -24.37
N LEU A 267 -28.49 -1.60 -24.80
CA LEU A 267 -27.59 -2.69 -24.40
C LEU A 267 -27.03 -2.50 -22.97
N VAL A 268 -26.79 -1.25 -22.56
CA VAL A 268 -26.41 -0.92 -21.17
C VAL A 268 -27.54 -1.28 -20.20
N ASP A 269 -28.79 -0.92 -20.49
CA ASP A 269 -29.94 -1.29 -19.64
C ASP A 269 -30.05 -2.83 -19.50
N GLN A 270 -29.89 -3.59 -20.60
CA GLN A 270 -29.83 -5.06 -20.55
C GLN A 270 -28.68 -5.61 -19.68
N ALA A 271 -27.51 -4.95 -19.65
CA ALA A 271 -26.42 -5.33 -18.77
C ALA A 271 -26.76 -5.08 -17.30
N LEU A 272 -27.36 -3.92 -17.00
CA LEU A 272 -27.71 -3.50 -15.64
C LEU A 272 -28.90 -4.30 -15.08
N GLU A 273 -29.86 -4.71 -15.91
CA GLU A 273 -30.95 -5.63 -15.53
C GLU A 273 -30.41 -6.99 -15.07
N ARG A 274 -29.31 -7.47 -15.67
CA ARG A 274 -28.58 -8.67 -15.24
C ARG A 274 -27.64 -8.44 -14.04
N SER A 275 -27.72 -7.27 -13.41
CA SER A 275 -26.89 -6.89 -12.25
C SER A 275 -25.37 -6.91 -12.50
N VAL A 276 -24.95 -6.72 -13.76
CA VAL A 276 -23.52 -6.56 -14.10
C VAL A 276 -22.98 -5.30 -13.43
N ASP A 277 -21.84 -5.43 -12.74
CA ASP A 277 -21.18 -4.28 -12.10
C ASP A 277 -20.67 -3.27 -13.15
N PRO A 278 -21.06 -1.98 -13.06
CA PRO A 278 -20.63 -0.97 -14.02
C PRO A 278 -19.11 -0.76 -14.08
N ALA A 279 -18.38 -0.96 -12.99
CA ALA A 279 -16.91 -0.83 -12.98
C ALA A 279 -16.22 -2.01 -13.68
N ARG A 280 -16.79 -3.21 -13.55
CA ARG A 280 -16.44 -4.41 -14.32
C ARG A 280 -16.75 -4.24 -15.80
N LEU A 281 -17.95 -3.76 -16.16
CA LEU A 281 -18.32 -3.56 -17.57
C LEU A 281 -17.36 -2.60 -18.28
N LEU A 282 -16.91 -1.53 -17.62
CA LEU A 282 -15.86 -0.65 -18.15
C LEU A 282 -14.48 -1.32 -18.25
N ALA A 283 -14.17 -2.29 -17.39
CA ALA A 283 -12.94 -3.07 -17.48
C ALA A 283 -12.96 -4.02 -18.68
N GLU A 284 -14.04 -4.78 -18.84
CA GLU A 284 -14.25 -5.72 -19.94
C GLU A 284 -14.37 -4.98 -21.29
N LEU A 285 -14.99 -3.79 -21.31
CA LEU A 285 -14.99 -2.92 -22.49
C LEU A 285 -13.58 -2.42 -22.84
N ALA A 286 -12.77 -2.02 -21.86
CA ALA A 286 -11.38 -1.61 -22.10
C ALA A 286 -10.54 -2.76 -22.67
N GLU A 287 -10.73 -3.98 -22.18
CA GLU A 287 -10.10 -5.19 -22.70
C GLU A 287 -10.57 -5.54 -24.12
N ALA A 288 -11.86 -5.43 -24.40
CA ALA A 288 -12.40 -5.63 -25.74
C ALA A 288 -11.88 -4.58 -26.75
N VAL A 289 -11.73 -3.31 -26.35
CA VAL A 289 -11.05 -2.27 -27.13
C VAL A 289 -9.56 -2.61 -27.34
N HIS A 290 -8.88 -3.15 -26.32
CA HIS A 290 -7.49 -3.58 -26.45
C HIS A 290 -7.33 -4.70 -27.49
N HIS A 291 -8.19 -5.72 -27.47
CA HIS A 291 -8.20 -6.77 -28.49
C HIS A 291 -8.52 -6.24 -29.89
N ALA A 292 -9.50 -5.32 -30.02
CA ALA A 292 -9.79 -4.68 -31.30
C ALA A 292 -8.59 -3.88 -31.83
N ALA A 293 -7.86 -3.17 -30.96
CA ALA A 293 -6.64 -2.47 -31.32
C ALA A 293 -5.51 -3.45 -31.72
N LEU A 294 -5.32 -4.58 -31.03
CA LEU A 294 -4.34 -5.58 -31.44
C LEU A 294 -4.66 -6.19 -32.82
N ALA A 295 -5.94 -6.48 -33.09
CA ALA A 295 -6.40 -7.07 -34.34
C ALA A 295 -6.23 -6.16 -35.59
N GLN A 296 -5.91 -4.87 -35.40
CA GLN A 296 -5.49 -3.96 -36.48
C GLN A 296 -4.04 -4.16 -36.93
N TRP A 297 -3.16 -4.63 -36.02
CA TRP A 297 -1.71 -4.74 -36.25
C TRP A 297 -1.23 -6.19 -36.34
N LEU A 298 -1.98 -7.12 -35.76
CA LEU A 298 -1.65 -8.55 -35.71
C LEU A 298 -2.74 -9.38 -36.42
N PRO A 299 -2.39 -10.50 -37.06
CA PRO A 299 -3.36 -11.48 -37.53
C PRO A 299 -3.93 -12.28 -36.34
N ASP A 300 -4.78 -11.62 -35.57
CA ASP A 300 -5.47 -12.17 -34.39
C ASP A 300 -6.95 -12.44 -34.71
N ASP A 301 -7.57 -13.38 -33.98
CA ASP A 301 -9.01 -13.73 -34.08
C ASP A 301 -9.90 -12.74 -33.28
N GLY A 302 -9.39 -11.53 -33.05
CA GLY A 302 -10.06 -10.45 -32.34
C GLY A 302 -11.18 -9.78 -33.15
N ILE A 303 -11.99 -8.97 -32.46
CA ILE A 303 -13.08 -8.21 -33.07
C ILE A 303 -12.47 -7.13 -33.97
N ARG A 304 -12.69 -7.23 -35.29
CA ARG A 304 -12.31 -6.19 -36.25
C ARG A 304 -13.41 -5.14 -36.36
N LEU A 305 -13.19 -4.00 -35.72
CA LEU A 305 -14.01 -2.80 -35.88
C LEU A 305 -13.43 -1.94 -37.01
N GLU A 306 -14.29 -1.43 -37.90
CA GLU A 306 -13.90 -0.44 -38.93
C GLU A 306 -13.80 0.97 -38.33
N VAL A 307 -12.85 1.14 -37.39
CA VAL A 307 -12.66 2.35 -36.58
C VAL A 307 -11.19 2.79 -36.66
N ASP A 308 -10.93 4.10 -36.71
CA ASP A 308 -9.55 4.62 -36.75
C ASP A 308 -8.74 4.22 -35.50
N PRO A 309 -7.45 3.86 -35.61
CA PRO A 309 -6.62 3.50 -34.46
C PRO A 309 -6.57 4.56 -33.36
N GLN A 310 -6.67 5.86 -33.69
CA GLN A 310 -6.70 6.95 -32.71
C GLN A 310 -7.99 6.91 -31.87
N THR A 311 -9.12 6.60 -32.49
CA THR A 311 -10.42 6.47 -31.81
C THR A 311 -10.39 5.29 -30.83
N LEU A 312 -9.81 4.14 -31.21
CA LEU A 312 -9.64 3.01 -30.27
C LEU A 312 -8.75 3.36 -29.07
N GLN A 313 -7.63 4.08 -29.30
CA GLN A 313 -6.78 4.54 -28.18
C GLN A 313 -7.52 5.53 -27.26
N LEU A 314 -8.34 6.41 -27.84
CA LEU A 314 -9.15 7.37 -27.09
C LEU A 314 -10.25 6.67 -26.27
N TRP A 315 -10.98 5.71 -26.85
CA TRP A 315 -11.95 4.90 -26.11
C TRP A 315 -11.29 4.11 -24.98
N TYR A 316 -10.13 3.49 -25.22
CA TYR A 316 -9.37 2.80 -24.17
C TYR A 316 -9.00 3.73 -23.02
N GLN A 317 -8.52 4.95 -23.33
CA GLN A 317 -8.21 5.96 -22.32
C GLN A 317 -9.47 6.42 -21.55
N ILE A 318 -10.59 6.63 -22.24
CA ILE A 318 -11.87 7.02 -21.63
C ILE A 318 -12.40 5.90 -20.72
N ALA A 319 -12.31 4.63 -21.13
CA ALA A 319 -12.72 3.48 -20.33
C ALA A 319 -11.91 3.37 -19.03
N LEU A 320 -10.57 3.49 -19.11
CA LEU A 320 -9.69 3.48 -17.94
C LEU A 320 -9.95 4.66 -17.00
N ALA A 321 -10.16 5.86 -17.54
CA ALA A 321 -10.48 7.05 -16.74
C ALA A 321 -11.85 6.90 -16.05
N GLY A 322 -12.88 6.49 -16.81
CA GLY A 322 -14.21 6.21 -16.30
C GLY A 322 -14.20 5.17 -15.18
N ARG A 323 -13.49 4.05 -15.36
CA ARG A 323 -13.35 3.00 -14.33
C ARG A 323 -12.67 3.50 -13.07
N ARG A 324 -11.64 4.35 -13.18
CA ARG A 324 -10.96 4.95 -12.03
C ARG A 324 -11.87 5.93 -11.29
N ASP A 325 -12.65 6.71 -12.04
CA ASP A 325 -13.42 7.84 -11.52
C ASP A 325 -14.87 7.44 -11.15
N ILE A 326 -15.32 6.22 -11.45
CA ILE A 326 -16.70 5.74 -11.25
C ILE A 326 -17.18 5.82 -9.79
N GLY A 327 -16.28 5.64 -8.82
CA GLY A 327 -16.59 5.76 -7.39
C GLY A 327 -16.88 7.20 -6.92
N TRP A 328 -16.61 8.20 -7.77
CA TRP A 328 -16.92 9.61 -7.53
C TRP A 328 -18.20 10.07 -8.24
N ALA A 329 -18.80 9.21 -9.08
CA ALA A 329 -20.05 9.53 -9.76
C ALA A 329 -21.25 9.47 -8.78
N PRO A 330 -22.34 10.22 -9.02
CA PRO A 330 -23.54 10.19 -8.17
C PRO A 330 -24.17 8.80 -8.02
N SER A 331 -23.99 7.94 -9.02
CA SER A 331 -24.19 6.49 -8.93
C SER A 331 -23.27 5.78 -9.94
N PRO A 332 -22.94 4.49 -9.74
CA PRO A 332 -22.14 3.73 -10.70
C PRO A 332 -22.75 3.69 -12.11
N ARG A 333 -24.08 3.62 -12.20
CA ARG A 333 -24.85 3.72 -13.45
C ARG A 333 -24.57 5.04 -14.18
N VAL A 334 -24.72 6.17 -13.49
CA VAL A 334 -24.45 7.51 -14.08
C VAL A 334 -22.97 7.65 -14.48
N GLY A 335 -22.05 7.06 -13.73
CA GLY A 335 -20.63 7.03 -14.08
C GLY A 335 -20.34 6.28 -15.39
N LEU A 336 -20.95 5.11 -15.57
CA LEU A 336 -20.91 4.34 -16.82
C LEU A 336 -21.55 5.10 -17.98
N GLU A 337 -22.77 5.61 -17.81
CA GLU A 337 -23.51 6.35 -18.85
C GLU A 337 -22.73 7.59 -19.32
N MET A 338 -22.19 8.39 -18.40
CA MET A 338 -21.35 9.54 -18.73
C MET A 338 -20.02 9.16 -19.40
N THR A 339 -19.46 7.99 -19.06
CA THR A 339 -18.25 7.48 -19.71
C THR A 339 -18.53 7.08 -21.17
N LEU A 340 -19.66 6.42 -21.43
CA LEU A 340 -20.09 6.04 -22.77
C LEU A 340 -20.51 7.25 -23.63
N LEU A 341 -21.25 8.20 -23.06
CA LEU A 341 -21.52 9.50 -23.72
C LEU A 341 -20.22 10.22 -24.11
N ARG A 342 -19.16 10.10 -23.29
CA ARG A 342 -17.86 10.66 -23.62
C ARG A 342 -17.16 9.92 -24.76
N MET A 343 -17.32 8.61 -24.90
CA MET A 343 -16.80 7.87 -26.06
C MET A 343 -17.51 8.25 -27.36
N LEU A 344 -18.84 8.51 -27.30
CA LEU A 344 -19.62 8.98 -28.44
C LEU A 344 -19.34 10.45 -28.81
N ALA A 345 -19.14 11.33 -27.82
CA ALA A 345 -18.99 12.77 -28.04
C ALA A 345 -17.58 13.21 -28.47
N PHE A 346 -16.57 12.37 -28.24
CA PHE A 346 -15.17 12.66 -28.59
C PHE A 346 -14.69 11.71 -29.68
N GLU A 347 -15.00 12.07 -30.92
CA GLU A 347 -14.47 11.42 -32.12
C GLU A 347 -13.38 12.32 -32.77
N PRO A 348 -12.20 11.78 -33.12
CA PRO A 348 -11.09 12.56 -33.67
C PRO A 348 -11.36 12.98 -35.13
N GLY A 349 -12.01 14.14 -35.31
CA GLY A 349 -12.18 14.78 -36.63
C GLY A 349 -13.53 15.50 -36.81
N THR A 350 -14.49 15.25 -35.94
CA THR A 350 -15.88 15.70 -36.05
C THR A 350 -16.23 16.65 -34.90
N SER A 351 -16.51 17.92 -35.21
CA SER A 351 -17.03 18.87 -34.21
C SER A 351 -18.41 18.42 -33.73
N PRO A 352 -18.62 18.13 -32.43
CA PRO A 352 -19.89 17.62 -31.95
C PRO A 352 -20.99 18.68 -32.10
N THR A 353 -21.98 18.38 -32.95
CA THR A 353 -23.19 19.19 -33.07
C THR A 353 -24.26 18.57 -32.18
N PRO A 354 -24.66 19.21 -31.05
CA PRO A 354 -25.69 18.65 -30.20
C PRO A 354 -27.04 18.63 -30.95
N ALA A 355 -27.64 17.45 -31.08
CA ALA A 355 -28.94 17.26 -31.72
C ALA A 355 -30.04 17.94 -30.90
N GLY A 356 -30.50 19.13 -31.31
CA GLY A 356 -31.43 19.89 -30.48
C GLY A 356 -31.84 21.27 -30.97
N GLN A 357 -32.15 21.47 -32.25
CA GLN A 357 -33.00 22.59 -32.67
C GLN A 357 -33.70 22.34 -34.01
N GLY A 358 -35.02 22.50 -34.01
CA GLY A 358 -35.88 22.07 -35.12
C GLY A 358 -35.99 23.07 -36.27
N GLN A 359 -36.13 22.50 -37.48
CA GLN A 359 -36.95 22.98 -38.59
C GLN A 359 -36.98 24.49 -38.89
N GLY A 360 -36.09 24.91 -39.79
CA GLY A 360 -36.16 26.19 -40.50
C GLY A 360 -35.99 26.03 -42.02
N ARG A 361 -36.88 25.27 -42.69
CA ARG A 361 -36.89 25.19 -44.17
C ARG A 361 -37.27 26.55 -44.77
N VAL A 362 -36.29 27.36 -45.16
CA VAL A 362 -36.48 28.46 -46.11
C VAL A 362 -35.98 28.00 -47.47
N ALA A 363 -36.84 28.11 -48.48
CA ALA A 363 -36.60 27.56 -49.81
C ALA A 363 -35.55 28.35 -50.59
N THR A 364 -34.70 27.63 -51.32
CA THR A 364 -33.87 28.20 -52.39
C THR A 364 -34.72 28.54 -53.61
N SER A 365 -34.67 29.79 -54.07
CA SER A 365 -35.13 30.18 -55.41
C SER A 365 -33.96 30.78 -56.20
N ASN A 366 -33.76 30.27 -57.42
CA ASN A 366 -32.70 30.71 -58.32
C ASN A 366 -33.00 32.09 -58.92
N ALA A 367 -31.95 32.92 -59.09
CA ALA A 367 -31.83 33.84 -60.22
C ALA A 367 -30.34 34.12 -60.51
N GLN A 368 -29.99 34.25 -61.79
CA GLN A 368 -28.61 34.36 -62.29
C GLN A 368 -28.17 35.83 -62.44
N GLY A 369 -26.86 36.11 -62.39
CA GLY A 369 -26.33 37.42 -62.78
C GLY A 369 -24.86 37.68 -62.46
N ALA A 370 -23.99 37.48 -63.46
CA ALA A 370 -22.67 38.13 -63.56
C ALA A 370 -22.75 39.14 -64.75
N PRO A 371 -21.77 40.04 -65.04
CA PRO A 371 -20.37 40.08 -64.56
C PRO A 371 -19.76 41.50 -64.31
N THR A 372 -18.42 41.54 -64.13
CA THR A 372 -17.48 42.65 -64.53
C THR A 372 -17.14 43.80 -63.54
N ALA A 373 -16.11 43.55 -62.71
CA ALA A 373 -14.76 44.17 -62.71
C ALA A 373 -14.46 45.69 -62.39
N THR A 374 -13.34 45.88 -61.67
CA THR A 374 -12.27 46.92 -61.85
C THR A 374 -12.18 48.18 -60.95
N GLN A 375 -11.13 48.18 -60.09
CA GLN A 375 -10.21 49.27 -59.61
C GLN A 375 -10.65 50.47 -58.71
N GLN A 376 -10.21 50.40 -57.43
CA GLN A 376 -9.11 51.18 -56.78
C GLN A 376 -9.23 52.74 -56.48
N PRO A 377 -8.33 53.37 -55.66
CA PRO A 377 -8.65 53.98 -54.35
C PRO A 377 -8.38 55.53 -54.29
N PRO A 378 -8.36 56.25 -53.12
CA PRO A 378 -7.07 56.41 -52.36
C PRO A 378 -7.07 56.91 -50.85
N ARG A 379 -6.03 56.50 -50.09
CA ARG A 379 -5.10 57.32 -49.23
C ARG A 379 -5.44 58.04 -47.86
N VAL A 380 -4.58 57.71 -46.84
CA VAL A 380 -4.01 58.46 -45.65
C VAL A 380 -4.98 59.12 -44.61
N THR A 381 -4.70 59.31 -43.30
CA THR A 381 -3.54 59.22 -42.37
C THR A 381 -3.86 58.33 -41.12
N ASP A 382 -3.00 57.96 -40.13
CA ASP A 382 -1.79 58.56 -39.50
C ASP A 382 -0.77 57.52 -38.95
N GLN A 383 0.41 58.04 -38.55
CA GLN A 383 1.57 57.40 -37.90
C GLN A 383 2.06 58.36 -36.77
N GLU A 384 2.76 58.03 -35.68
CA GLU A 384 3.42 56.83 -35.08
C GLU A 384 3.78 57.22 -33.58
N PRO A 385 4.80 56.71 -32.83
CA PRO A 385 5.64 55.49 -32.93
C PRO A 385 5.84 54.64 -31.63
N ALA A 386 6.29 53.39 -31.85
CA ALA A 386 7.36 52.61 -31.17
C ALA A 386 7.42 52.29 -29.64
N GLY A 387 7.73 51.00 -29.35
CA GLY A 387 8.25 50.51 -28.06
C GLY A 387 8.58 49.00 -27.97
N TYR A 388 9.68 48.54 -28.59
CA TYR A 388 10.48 47.28 -28.39
C TYR A 388 9.78 45.93 -28.00
N ARG A 389 9.76 44.88 -28.85
CA ARG A 389 10.80 43.79 -29.10
C ARG A 389 11.05 42.83 -27.91
N ALA A 390 11.24 41.51 -28.07
CA ALA A 390 11.62 40.71 -29.25
C ALA A 390 11.14 39.22 -29.23
N GLU A 391 11.40 38.49 -30.32
CA GLU A 391 11.05 37.09 -30.63
C GLU A 391 12.19 36.46 -31.49
N PRO A 392 12.08 35.22 -32.03
CA PRO A 392 12.67 33.94 -31.61
C PRO A 392 14.04 33.60 -32.28
N PRO A 393 14.51 32.33 -32.30
CA PRO A 393 14.35 31.54 -33.54
C PRO A 393 14.22 30.00 -33.36
N ALA A 394 14.01 29.29 -34.49
CA ALA A 394 13.89 27.83 -34.63
C ALA A 394 15.09 27.19 -35.38
N GLY A 395 15.14 25.85 -35.51
CA GLY A 395 16.02 25.15 -36.47
C GLY A 395 16.22 23.62 -36.24
N ASP A 396 15.77 22.80 -37.20
CA ASP A 396 15.90 21.32 -37.24
C ASP A 396 17.13 20.81 -38.04
N ALA A 397 17.55 19.54 -37.83
CA ALA A 397 17.60 18.49 -38.88
C ALA A 397 18.37 17.16 -38.52
N HIS A 398 17.63 16.04 -38.50
CA HIS A 398 17.89 14.70 -39.12
C HIS A 398 19.26 13.95 -39.07
N GLY A 399 19.22 12.62 -38.80
CA GLY A 399 20.14 11.67 -39.48
C GLY A 399 20.44 10.23 -38.97
N SER A 400 19.60 9.24 -39.33
CA SER A 400 19.97 7.82 -39.69
C SER A 400 20.27 6.70 -38.64
N PHE A 401 20.02 5.46 -39.11
CA PHE A 401 20.08 4.14 -38.43
C PHE A 401 21.37 3.34 -38.78
N GLN A 402 21.78 2.40 -37.93
CA GLN A 402 21.95 0.94 -38.22
C GLN A 402 22.62 0.19 -37.06
N GLY A 403 22.54 -1.15 -37.03
CA GLY A 403 23.16 -1.99 -35.98
C GLY A 403 23.75 -3.31 -36.49
N THR A 404 24.56 -3.94 -35.63
CA THR A 404 25.19 -5.27 -35.62
C THR A 404 26.00 -5.32 -34.31
N GLY A 405 26.43 -6.43 -33.69
CA GLY A 405 26.30 -7.86 -33.94
C GLY A 405 27.34 -8.61 -33.06
N GLU A 406 26.99 -9.82 -32.59
CA GLU A 406 27.88 -10.82 -31.96
C GLU A 406 28.71 -10.52 -30.68
N ALA A 407 28.83 -11.56 -29.84
CA ALA A 407 29.83 -11.67 -28.78
C ALA A 407 31.09 -12.41 -29.31
N PRO A 408 32.21 -12.37 -28.59
CA PRO A 408 32.73 -13.66 -28.12
C PRO A 408 33.35 -13.65 -26.71
N MET A 409 33.69 -14.87 -26.27
CA MET A 409 34.32 -15.22 -24.99
C MET A 409 35.85 -15.06 -25.02
N THR A 410 36.47 -14.81 -23.86
CA THR A 410 37.80 -15.27 -23.36
C THR A 410 38.23 -14.34 -22.21
N GLU A 411 39.07 -14.71 -21.23
CA GLU A 411 39.43 -16.00 -20.64
C GLU A 411 40.08 -15.73 -19.26
N THR A 412 40.13 -16.75 -18.41
CA THR A 412 40.67 -16.74 -17.04
C THR A 412 42.13 -16.28 -16.93
N VAL A 413 42.44 -15.42 -15.93
CA VAL A 413 43.78 -15.33 -15.31
C VAL A 413 43.63 -15.11 -13.80
N GLU A 414 44.19 -16.02 -13.00
CA GLU A 414 44.30 -15.90 -11.53
C GLU A 414 45.39 -14.90 -11.10
N PRO A 415 45.32 -14.34 -9.87
CA PRO A 415 46.23 -13.30 -9.42
C PRO A 415 47.57 -13.85 -8.90
N PRO A 416 48.70 -13.17 -9.16
CA PRO A 416 49.89 -13.26 -8.32
C PRO A 416 49.82 -12.23 -7.18
N ALA A 417 50.16 -12.66 -5.97
CA ALA A 417 50.29 -11.78 -4.81
C ALA A 417 51.62 -10.99 -4.86
N GLY A 418 51.63 -9.74 -4.36
CA GLY A 418 52.88 -9.06 -4.06
C GLY A 418 52.81 -7.53 -3.90
N ALA A 419 53.05 -7.08 -2.67
CA ALA A 419 53.40 -5.70 -2.27
C ALA A 419 52.32 -4.60 -2.39
N ALA A 420 52.28 -3.75 -1.37
CA ALA A 420 51.44 -2.57 -1.28
C ALA A 420 52.27 -1.30 -1.49
N GLU A 421 51.71 -0.31 -2.20
CA GLU A 421 51.90 1.15 -2.03
C GLU A 421 50.99 1.86 -3.06
N THR A 422 49.89 2.50 -2.64
CA THR A 422 49.68 3.96 -2.41
C THR A 422 49.43 4.81 -3.66
N VAL A 423 48.69 5.93 -3.46
CA VAL A 423 48.44 7.05 -4.42
C VAL A 423 47.40 6.68 -5.52
N THR A 424 46.30 7.42 -5.78
CA THR A 424 45.78 8.71 -5.27
C THR A 424 44.24 8.65 -5.16
N ASN A 425 43.67 9.31 -4.16
CA ASN A 425 42.25 9.68 -4.15
C ASN A 425 42.16 11.20 -4.26
N ASP A 426 41.71 11.73 -5.39
CA ASP A 426 41.55 13.17 -5.57
C ASP A 426 40.20 13.62 -5.00
N SER A 427 40.25 14.17 -3.79
CA SER A 427 39.13 14.81 -3.11
C SER A 427 39.61 16.16 -2.62
N PRO A 428 38.96 17.28 -2.99
CA PRO A 428 39.41 18.61 -2.56
C PRO A 428 39.37 18.75 -1.04
N GLN A 429 40.52 19.00 -0.42
CA GLN A 429 40.60 19.39 0.99
C GLN A 429 40.15 20.85 1.20
N PRO A 430 39.74 21.24 2.42
CA PRO A 430 38.88 22.39 2.64
C PRO A 430 39.62 23.73 2.58
N ALA A 431 38.96 24.72 1.99
CA ALA A 431 39.28 26.13 2.12
C ALA A 431 38.15 26.85 2.88
N ASP A 432 38.53 27.62 3.88
CA ASP A 432 37.74 28.50 4.76
C ASP A 432 36.56 27.90 5.56
N GLY A 433 36.53 28.25 6.85
CA GLY A 433 35.42 27.90 7.74
C GLY A 433 34.19 28.75 7.43
N LEU A 434 33.06 28.10 7.20
CA LEU A 434 31.83 28.78 6.82
C LEU A 434 31.24 29.53 8.02
N MET A 435 31.44 30.86 8.06
CA MET A 435 30.72 31.76 8.95
C MET A 435 29.28 31.88 8.46
N ILE A 436 28.30 31.60 9.32
CA ILE A 436 26.88 31.89 9.00
C ILE A 436 26.64 33.38 9.23
N THR A 437 26.03 34.04 8.25
CA THR A 437 25.50 35.40 8.34
C THR A 437 24.05 35.40 7.86
N PRO A 438 23.23 36.41 8.23
CA PRO A 438 21.85 36.50 7.76
C PRO A 438 21.72 36.43 6.23
N ASP A 439 22.69 37.02 5.50
CA ASP A 439 22.70 37.09 4.04
C ASP A 439 23.06 35.75 3.35
N ASN A 440 23.88 34.90 3.98
CA ASN A 440 24.30 33.62 3.39
C ASN A 440 23.46 32.42 3.83
N TRP A 441 22.57 32.59 4.80
CA TRP A 441 21.75 31.50 5.36
C TRP A 441 20.90 30.79 4.30
N ALA A 442 20.34 31.52 3.33
CA ALA A 442 19.54 30.93 2.25
C ALA A 442 20.34 29.93 1.38
N ASP A 443 21.60 30.24 1.08
CA ASP A 443 22.50 29.35 0.33
C ASP A 443 22.92 28.13 1.15
N VAL A 444 23.05 28.28 2.47
CA VAL A 444 23.32 27.16 3.40
C VAL A 444 22.12 26.22 3.45
N VAL A 445 20.91 26.76 3.58
CA VAL A 445 19.65 26.01 3.58
C VAL A 445 19.47 25.19 2.30
N GLY A 446 19.83 25.76 1.14
CA GLY A 446 19.80 25.06 -0.15
C GLY A 446 20.69 23.81 -0.21
N ARG A 447 21.75 23.73 0.60
CA ARG A 447 22.72 22.61 0.66
C ARG A 447 22.39 21.54 1.71
N LEU A 448 21.36 21.75 2.54
CA LEU A 448 20.93 20.78 3.55
C LEU A 448 20.03 19.68 2.95
N SER A 449 20.04 18.50 3.56
CA SER A 449 19.14 17.42 3.16
C SER A 449 17.85 17.43 4.00
N MET A 450 16.78 16.85 3.46
CA MET A 450 15.59 16.52 4.24
C MET A 450 15.95 15.52 5.37
N PRO A 451 15.32 15.59 6.56
CA PRO A 451 14.32 16.57 7.00
C PRO A 451 14.92 17.85 7.62
N ALA A 452 16.25 17.95 7.78
CA ALA A 452 16.91 19.11 8.41
C ALA A 452 16.66 20.41 7.63
N ARG A 453 16.62 20.33 6.30
CA ARG A 453 16.28 21.45 5.41
C ARG A 453 14.92 22.09 5.71
N SER A 454 13.85 21.31 5.92
CA SER A 454 12.51 21.87 6.19
C SER A 454 12.39 22.64 7.50
N LEU A 455 13.26 22.35 8.47
CA LEU A 455 13.42 23.13 9.69
C LEU A 455 14.23 24.40 9.39
N ALA A 456 15.36 24.28 8.69
CA ALA A 456 16.23 25.41 8.35
C ALA A 456 15.55 26.47 7.45
N GLU A 457 14.68 26.06 6.52
CA GLU A 457 13.82 26.93 5.69
C GLU A 457 12.84 27.80 6.52
N ARG A 458 12.65 27.47 7.81
CA ARG A 458 11.76 28.18 8.77
C ARG A 458 12.52 28.67 10.01
N CYS A 459 13.85 28.74 9.91
CA CYS A 459 14.71 29.36 10.91
C CYS A 459 15.33 30.64 10.35
N HIS A 460 15.48 31.66 11.19
CA HIS A 460 16.36 32.79 10.93
C HIS A 460 17.67 32.59 11.68
N ALA A 461 18.81 32.70 10.99
CA ALA A 461 20.12 32.63 11.61
C ALA A 461 20.59 34.03 12.03
N THR A 462 20.95 34.16 13.30
CA THR A 462 21.69 35.30 13.84
C THR A 462 23.01 34.82 14.44
N THR A 463 24.02 35.68 14.42
CA THR A 463 25.38 35.34 14.85
C THR A 463 25.75 36.21 16.04
N ASP A 464 26.11 35.57 17.14
CA ASP A 464 26.69 36.20 18.34
C ASP A 464 28.21 35.97 18.34
N GLU A 465 28.98 36.70 19.16
CA GLU A 465 30.45 36.73 19.09
C GLU A 465 31.11 35.33 19.16
N ASP A 466 30.49 34.38 19.87
CA ASP A 466 30.97 33.00 20.05
C ASP A 466 29.97 31.90 19.60
N SER A 467 28.77 32.22 19.07
CA SER A 467 27.78 31.17 18.72
C SER A 467 26.77 31.56 17.64
N VAL A 468 26.29 30.58 16.86
CA VAL A 468 25.19 30.76 15.91
C VAL A 468 23.87 30.47 16.60
N VAL A 469 22.94 31.41 16.56
CA VAL A 469 21.59 31.26 17.11
C VAL A 469 20.60 31.09 15.95
N LEU A 470 19.94 29.94 15.91
CA LEU A 470 18.86 29.66 14.97
C LEU A 470 17.52 29.91 15.68
N VAL A 471 16.86 31.01 15.29
CA VAL A 471 15.55 31.42 15.80
C VAL A 471 14.47 30.72 14.96
N ILE A 472 13.65 29.91 15.62
CA ILE A 472 12.58 29.11 15.02
C ILE A 472 11.25 29.85 15.20
N ASP A 473 10.49 29.97 14.11
CA ASP A 473 9.14 30.53 14.11
C ASP A 473 8.23 29.78 15.14
N PRO A 474 7.49 30.48 16.02
CA PRO A 474 6.63 29.87 17.04
C PRO A 474 5.61 28.86 16.51
N GLY A 475 5.11 29.03 15.29
CA GLY A 475 4.13 28.15 14.66
C GLY A 475 4.68 26.76 14.31
N PHE A 476 6.00 26.59 14.25
CA PHE A 476 6.67 25.36 13.81
C PHE A 476 7.43 24.61 14.92
N ARG A 477 7.18 24.96 16.19
CA ARG A 477 7.80 24.33 17.38
C ARG A 477 7.70 22.79 17.40
N SER A 478 6.63 22.22 16.85
CA SER A 478 6.45 20.75 16.76
C SER A 478 7.43 20.05 15.79
N MET A 479 7.96 20.76 14.79
CA MET A 479 8.95 20.22 13.85
C MET A 479 10.38 20.26 14.43
N ALA A 480 10.62 21.13 15.40
CA ALA A 480 11.89 21.32 16.10
C ALA A 480 12.19 20.21 17.13
N SER A 481 11.98 18.95 16.76
CA SER A 481 12.32 17.81 17.64
C SER A 481 13.82 17.76 17.92
N LYS A 482 14.21 17.23 19.08
CA LYS A 482 15.63 17.09 19.46
C LYS A 482 16.44 16.33 18.40
N ALA A 483 15.85 15.29 17.79
CA ALA A 483 16.49 14.53 16.70
C ALA A 483 16.61 15.33 15.39
N THR A 484 15.68 16.26 15.11
CA THR A 484 15.78 17.18 13.96
C THR A 484 16.89 18.21 14.19
N GLN A 485 16.97 18.76 15.40
CA GLN A 485 18.01 19.71 15.82
C GLN A 485 19.41 19.08 15.76
N GLU A 486 19.60 17.90 16.36
CA GLU A 486 20.88 17.17 16.32
C GLU A 486 21.33 16.85 14.88
N ARG A 487 20.40 16.47 14.00
CA ARG A 487 20.69 16.25 12.57
C ARG A 487 21.07 17.53 11.84
N LEU A 488 20.40 18.65 12.13
CA LEU A 488 20.72 19.95 11.54
C LEU A 488 22.11 20.42 11.99
N THR A 489 22.42 20.35 13.29
CA THR A 489 23.77 20.67 13.81
C THR A 489 24.85 19.79 13.19
N ALA A 490 24.61 18.48 13.03
CA ALA A 490 25.56 17.57 12.39
C ALA A 490 25.78 17.86 10.89
N GLN A 491 24.77 18.36 10.17
CA GLN A 491 24.92 18.78 8.78
C GLN A 491 25.64 20.13 8.65
N LEU A 492 25.35 21.10 9.52
CA LEU A 492 26.06 22.38 9.55
C LEU A 492 27.56 22.18 9.86
N ALA A 493 27.89 21.29 10.80
CA ALA A 493 29.28 20.91 11.08
C ALA A 493 29.99 20.28 9.86
N ARG A 494 29.29 19.47 9.05
CA ARG A 494 29.83 18.92 7.79
C ARG A 494 30.00 19.98 6.70
N LEU A 495 29.21 21.05 6.72
CA LEU A 495 29.34 22.20 5.82
C LEU A 495 30.43 23.20 6.26
N GLY A 496 31.20 22.89 7.31
CA GLY A 496 32.35 23.68 7.75
C GLY A 496 32.06 24.71 8.84
N VAL A 497 30.84 24.74 9.39
CA VAL A 497 30.46 25.63 10.51
C VAL A 497 31.10 25.09 11.80
N ARG A 498 32.05 25.85 12.37
CA ARG A 498 32.80 25.44 13.57
C ARG A 498 32.28 26.02 14.89
N GLN A 499 31.36 26.98 14.83
CA GLN A 499 30.75 27.58 16.01
C GLN A 499 29.63 26.68 16.58
N PRO A 500 29.39 26.67 17.90
CA PRO A 500 28.26 25.97 18.49
C PRO A 500 26.94 26.58 18.04
N VAL A 501 25.99 25.72 17.65
CA VAL A 501 24.64 26.12 17.20
C VAL A 501 23.66 26.01 18.37
N ARG A 502 22.94 27.10 18.68
CA ARG A 502 21.85 27.14 19.66
C ARG A 502 20.51 27.36 18.96
N PHE A 503 19.45 26.76 19.49
CA PHE A 503 18.09 26.92 18.98
C PHE A 503 17.24 27.71 19.98
N VAL A 504 16.56 28.75 19.50
CA VAL A 504 15.65 29.60 20.28
C VAL A 504 14.31 29.65 19.56
N VAL A 505 13.18 29.66 20.29
CA VAL A 505 11.85 29.83 19.70
C VAL A 505 11.35 31.23 20.06
N GLY A 506 11.00 32.04 19.06
CA GLY A 506 10.56 33.41 19.26
C GLY A 506 10.48 34.21 17.96
N ASP A 507 9.89 35.40 18.03
CA ASP A 507 9.80 36.30 16.88
C ASP A 507 11.14 37.05 16.67
N ALA A 508 11.41 37.47 15.43
CA ALA A 508 12.69 38.07 15.01
C ALA A 508 13.13 39.34 15.79
N SER A 509 12.27 39.89 16.66
CA SER A 509 12.54 41.04 17.54
C SER A 509 13.34 40.69 18.80
N THR A 510 13.54 39.41 19.15
CA THR A 510 14.26 39.00 20.38
C THR A 510 15.78 38.86 20.23
N ALA A 511 16.37 39.36 19.14
CA ALA A 511 17.81 39.26 18.87
C ALA A 511 18.64 40.30 19.64
N ALA A 512 18.94 40.00 20.91
CA ALA A 512 19.96 40.71 21.70
C ALA A 512 20.86 39.67 22.42
N PRO A 513 22.18 39.92 22.55
CA PRO A 513 23.12 38.93 23.07
C PRO A 513 22.95 38.70 24.57
N VAL A 514 23.02 37.44 25.00
CA VAL A 514 22.85 37.02 26.40
C VAL A 514 24.19 36.58 26.98
N ALA A 515 24.68 37.35 27.96
CA ALA A 515 25.99 37.14 28.57
C ALA A 515 26.13 35.79 29.32
N PRO A 516 27.34 35.20 29.37
CA PRO A 516 27.57 33.87 29.96
C PRO A 516 27.81 33.91 31.48
N PRO A 517 27.34 32.90 32.25
CA PRO A 517 27.76 32.68 33.63
C PRO A 517 29.06 31.86 33.74
N ALA A 518 29.90 32.19 34.72
CA ALA A 518 31.24 31.63 34.90
C ALA A 518 31.28 30.31 35.72
N GLN A 519 32.40 29.59 35.60
CA GLN A 519 32.71 28.34 36.31
C GLN A 519 33.21 28.59 37.75
N ALA A 520 32.92 27.66 38.67
CA ALA A 520 33.68 27.45 39.92
C ALA A 520 33.48 26.00 40.44
N ALA A 521 34.40 25.51 41.28
CA ALA A 521 34.55 24.09 41.60
C ALA A 521 34.37 23.72 43.08
N ALA A 522 34.07 22.43 43.31
CA ALA A 522 34.41 21.56 44.46
C ALA A 522 34.08 21.99 45.92
N VAL A 523 33.59 21.03 46.72
CA VAL A 523 34.11 20.57 48.04
C VAL A 523 33.05 19.67 48.75
N ALA A 524 33.52 18.61 49.42
CA ALA A 524 32.83 17.82 50.45
C ALA A 524 33.75 17.78 51.69
N PRO A 525 33.32 17.53 52.96
CA PRO A 525 32.83 16.20 53.40
C PRO A 525 31.91 16.15 54.68
N ALA A 526 31.49 14.92 55.09
CA ALA A 526 31.24 14.34 56.45
C ALA A 526 30.44 15.13 57.56
N ALA A 527 29.81 14.54 58.60
CA ALA A 527 29.79 13.18 59.17
C ALA A 527 28.50 12.87 60.02
N GLU A 528 28.08 11.59 60.03
CA GLU A 528 27.68 10.70 61.16
C GLU A 528 26.46 10.92 62.14
N PRO A 529 25.93 9.83 62.77
CA PRO A 529 24.57 9.74 63.34
C PRO A 529 24.53 9.71 64.91
N PRO A 530 23.37 9.52 65.59
CA PRO A 530 22.90 8.14 65.93
C PRO A 530 21.38 7.93 66.20
N ALA A 531 21.04 6.63 66.43
CA ALA A 531 20.07 6.10 67.41
C ALA A 531 18.60 5.76 67.02
N ALA A 532 18.32 4.45 67.15
CA ALA A 532 17.16 3.78 67.74
C ALA A 532 15.79 3.76 67.01
N GLU A 533 15.35 2.53 66.70
CA GLU A 533 13.94 2.16 66.54
C GLU A 533 13.15 2.43 67.84
N PRO A 534 11.83 2.64 67.74
CA PRO A 534 10.96 1.55 68.19
C PRO A 534 9.71 1.30 67.32
N ALA A 535 9.27 0.03 67.35
CA ALA A 535 7.90 -0.46 67.17
C ALA A 535 7.12 -0.08 65.89
N ALA A 536 6.81 -1.11 65.10
CA ALA A 536 5.91 -1.03 63.94
C ALA A 536 4.45 -0.65 64.34
N PRO A 537 3.79 0.22 63.56
CA PRO A 537 2.33 0.26 63.46
C PRO A 537 1.82 -0.77 62.44
N ALA A 538 0.53 -1.09 62.51
CA ALA A 538 -0.09 -2.20 61.78
C ALA A 538 -0.05 -2.07 60.24
N MET A 539 -0.07 -3.22 59.57
CA MET A 539 -0.20 -3.33 58.12
C MET A 539 -1.43 -2.57 57.61
N ALA A 540 -1.23 -1.53 56.81
CA ALA A 540 -2.26 -1.05 55.90
C ALA A 540 -2.58 -2.16 54.89
N ALA A 541 -3.86 -2.43 54.66
CA ALA A 541 -4.28 -3.48 53.73
C ALA A 541 -3.79 -3.14 52.31
N VAL A 542 -3.08 -4.07 51.68
CA VAL A 542 -2.70 -3.97 50.27
C VAL A 542 -3.99 -4.06 49.45
N GLU A 543 -4.34 -2.97 48.76
CA GLU A 543 -5.50 -2.92 47.87
C GLU A 543 -5.35 -3.99 46.77
N THR A 544 -6.43 -4.71 46.51
CA THR A 544 -6.45 -5.69 45.42
C THR A 544 -6.46 -5.00 44.06
N PRO A 545 -5.97 -5.64 42.99
CA PRO A 545 -6.02 -5.08 41.62
C PRO A 545 -7.43 -4.73 41.14
N ALA A 546 -8.48 -5.35 41.71
CA ALA A 546 -9.86 -4.98 41.45
C ALA A 546 -10.22 -3.62 42.06
N GLN A 547 -9.89 -3.40 43.34
CA GLN A 547 -10.13 -2.13 44.04
C GLN A 547 -9.36 -0.96 43.42
N MET A 548 -8.15 -1.22 42.89
CA MET A 548 -7.41 -0.19 42.13
C MET A 548 -8.10 0.20 40.82
N ARG A 549 -8.71 -0.75 40.11
CA ARG A 549 -9.48 -0.46 38.88
C ARG A 549 -10.73 0.33 39.20
N GLU A 550 -11.51 -0.11 40.18
CA GLU A 550 -12.75 0.54 40.60
C GLU A 550 -12.52 1.99 41.07
N ARG A 551 -11.45 2.25 41.84
CA ARG A 551 -11.04 3.62 42.20
C ARG A 551 -10.65 4.45 40.97
N ASN A 552 -9.89 3.89 40.04
CA ASN A 552 -9.45 4.62 38.85
C ASN A 552 -10.63 4.94 37.93
N GLU A 553 -11.59 4.03 37.78
CA GLU A 553 -12.84 4.24 37.04
C GLU A 553 -13.71 5.34 37.68
N GLN A 554 -13.81 5.35 39.02
CA GLN A 554 -14.48 6.43 39.76
C GLN A 554 -13.78 7.78 39.57
N ALA A 555 -12.45 7.83 39.70
CA ALA A 555 -11.67 9.06 39.51
C ALA A 555 -11.76 9.60 38.07
N GLU A 556 -11.79 8.73 37.06
CA GLU A 556 -12.03 9.13 35.67
C GLU A 556 -13.46 9.64 35.45
N ALA A 557 -14.48 9.03 36.08
CA ALA A 557 -15.85 9.50 36.01
C ALA A 557 -16.01 10.90 36.62
N GLU A 558 -15.44 11.14 37.81
CA GLU A 558 -15.43 12.44 38.48
C GLU A 558 -14.70 13.51 37.65
N ALA A 559 -13.56 13.18 37.06
CA ALA A 559 -12.80 14.09 36.19
C ALA A 559 -13.60 14.46 34.91
N ARG A 560 -14.34 13.51 34.33
CA ARG A 560 -15.22 13.77 33.18
C ARG A 560 -16.43 14.64 33.56
N GLU A 561 -17.07 14.41 34.70
CA GLU A 561 -18.13 15.30 35.21
C GLU A 561 -17.63 16.72 35.47
N ALA A 562 -16.43 16.87 36.05
CA ALA A 562 -15.82 18.19 36.26
C ALA A 562 -15.57 18.91 34.94
N SER A 563 -14.95 18.23 33.96
CA SER A 563 -14.70 18.78 32.62
C SER A 563 -16.00 19.16 31.89
N LEU A 564 -17.09 18.39 32.07
CA LEU A 564 -18.38 18.72 31.48
C LEU A 564 -19.03 19.96 32.10
N ARG A 565 -18.88 20.18 33.42
CA ARG A 565 -19.35 21.40 34.11
C ARG A 565 -18.57 22.65 33.66
N GLU A 566 -17.28 22.50 33.36
CA GLU A 566 -16.42 23.58 32.89
C GLU A 566 -16.58 23.88 31.38
N HIS A 567 -17.28 23.02 30.64
CA HIS A 567 -17.44 23.17 29.20
C HIS A 567 -18.45 24.30 28.83
N PRO A 568 -18.11 25.25 27.94
CA PRO A 568 -18.94 26.43 27.66
C PRO A 568 -20.30 26.11 27.02
N ALA A 569 -20.52 24.90 26.48
CA ALA A 569 -21.84 24.48 26.03
C ALA A 569 -22.80 24.13 27.20
N ALA A 570 -22.27 23.62 28.32
CA ALA A 570 -23.07 23.24 29.48
C ALA A 570 -23.61 24.47 30.23
N SER A 571 -22.80 25.52 30.37
CA SER A 571 -23.24 26.80 30.95
C SER A 571 -24.31 27.49 30.09
N VAL A 572 -24.17 27.50 28.76
CA VAL A 572 -25.18 28.05 27.84
C VAL A 572 -26.51 27.29 27.92
N LEU A 573 -26.48 25.96 28.11
CA LEU A 573 -27.70 25.16 28.29
C LEU A 573 -28.36 25.40 29.65
N ALA A 574 -27.57 25.52 30.72
CA ALA A 574 -28.08 25.86 32.05
C ALA A 574 -28.77 27.24 32.06
N GLU A 575 -28.12 28.27 31.49
CA GLU A 575 -28.67 29.64 31.45
C GLU A 575 -29.91 29.79 30.56
N ARG A 576 -29.96 29.10 29.41
CA ARG A 576 -31.07 29.28 28.44
C ARG A 576 -32.26 28.35 28.63
N ALA A 577 -32.04 27.15 29.18
CA ALA A 577 -33.08 26.12 29.28
C ALA A 577 -33.45 25.76 30.72
N GLY A 578 -32.76 26.31 31.74
CA GLY A 578 -32.95 25.93 33.14
C GLY A 578 -32.56 24.47 33.42
N ALA A 579 -31.68 23.90 32.59
CA ALA A 579 -31.28 22.51 32.68
C ALA A 579 -30.28 22.29 33.82
N GLU A 580 -30.59 21.34 34.71
CA GLU A 580 -29.72 20.95 35.83
C GLU A 580 -28.97 19.65 35.51
N LEU A 581 -27.68 19.58 35.87
CA LEU A 581 -26.77 18.54 35.43
C LEU A 581 -26.78 17.36 36.43
N ILE A 582 -27.54 16.31 36.10
CA ILE A 582 -27.76 15.13 36.95
C ILE A 582 -26.45 14.32 37.07
N ARG A 583 -26.00 14.08 38.32
CA ARG A 583 -24.83 13.24 38.62
C ARG A 583 -25.04 11.79 38.16
N GLU A 584 -23.94 11.11 37.82
CA GLU A 584 -23.90 9.70 37.37
C GLU A 584 -24.64 9.41 36.04
N SER A 585 -25.03 10.45 35.30
CA SER A 585 -25.75 10.31 34.03
C SER A 585 -24.86 10.00 32.81
N VAL A 586 -23.55 10.21 32.92
CA VAL A 586 -22.58 10.02 31.82
C VAL A 586 -22.12 8.56 31.76
N ARG A 587 -22.75 7.77 30.89
CA ARG A 587 -22.31 6.40 30.57
C ARG A 587 -21.42 6.37 29.31
N PRO A 588 -20.43 5.45 29.22
CA PRO A 588 -19.70 5.24 27.98
C PRO A 588 -20.64 4.74 26.88
N ILE A 589 -20.40 5.18 25.64
CA ILE A 589 -21.12 4.68 24.46
C ILE A 589 -20.39 3.43 23.98
N ASP A 590 -21.02 2.26 24.15
CA ASP A 590 -20.49 0.98 23.71
C ASP A 590 -20.61 0.80 22.19
N GLY A 591 -19.64 1.36 21.46
CA GLY A 591 -19.42 1.09 20.04
C GLY A 591 -20.32 1.84 19.04
N PRO A 592 -20.02 1.76 17.73
CA PRO A 592 -20.73 2.52 16.71
C PRO A 592 -21.97 1.76 16.19
N GLY A 593 -23.15 2.33 16.44
CA GLY A 593 -24.35 2.06 15.65
C GLY A 593 -25.44 1.24 16.32
N THR A 594 -26.36 1.92 17.01
CA THR A 594 -27.77 2.06 16.61
C THR A 594 -28.45 3.05 17.55
N VAL A 595 -28.88 4.20 17.04
CA VAL A 595 -29.89 5.04 17.70
C VAL A 595 -31.00 5.27 16.68
N ASN A 596 -32.08 4.51 16.83
CA ASN A 596 -33.41 4.98 16.49
C ASN A 596 -33.99 5.61 17.77
N ASP A 597 -34.92 6.54 17.57
CA ASP A 597 -35.62 7.40 18.55
C ASP A 597 -34.75 8.51 19.19
#